data_AF-A0A6J6L830-F1
#
_entry.id   AF-A0A6J6L830-F1
#
_cell.length_a   1.000
_cell.length_b   1.000
_cell.length_c   1.000
_cell.angle_alpha   90.00
_cell.angle_beta   90.00
_cell.angle_gamma   90.00
#
_symmetry.space_group_name_H-M   'P 1'
#
loop_
_entity.id
_entity.type
_entity.pdbx_description
1 polymer ?
#
loop_
_entity_poly.entity_id
_entity_poly.type
_entity_poly.pdbx_seq_one_letter_code
_entity_poly.pdbx_strand_id
1 'polypeptide(L)' 'MIKTQYKVNVIKDGALWFIQVPSHENIFTQAQNIDEIEPMTREVISLMLEIPEDSFDLEFSFASDKSPA' A
#
# COMPACT_ATOMS: atom_id res chain seq x y z
N MET A 1 10.39 -20.28 -8.34
CA MET A 1 11.07 -19.27 -7.52
C MET A 1 10.03 -18.67 -6.58
N ILE A 2 10.35 -18.46 -5.31
CA ILE A 2 9.45 -17.78 -4.37
C ILE A 2 9.69 -16.28 -4.55
N LYS A 3 8.64 -15.54 -4.88
CA LYS A 3 8.67 -14.08 -5.03
C LYS A 3 8.32 -13.46 -3.68
N THR A 4 9.00 -12.37 -3.30
CA THR A 4 8.68 -11.64 -2.07
C THR A 4 7.26 -11.08 -2.16
N GLN A 5 6.47 -11.22 -1.11
CA GLN A 5 5.11 -10.69 -1.03
C GLN A 5 5.00 -9.71 0.13
N TYR A 6 4.54 -8.49 -0.15
CA TYR A 6 4.29 -7.47 0.87
C TYR A 6 2.81 -7.39 1.20
N LYS A 7 2.50 -7.37 2.50
CA LYS A 7 1.16 -7.08 3.00
C LYS A 7 0.95 -5.57 2.99
N VAL A 8 -0.23 -5.16 2.56
CA VAL A 8 -0.59 -3.75 2.41
C VAL A 8 -1.93 -3.51 3.09
N ASN A 9 -1.95 -2.59 4.04
CA ASN A 9 -3.19 -2.15 4.67
C ASN A 9 -3.70 -0.90 3.94
N VAL A 10 -4.94 -0.96 3.48
CA VAL A 10 -5.65 0.13 2.83
C VAL A 10 -6.81 0.55 3.71
N ILE A 11 -6.84 1.82 4.08
CA ILE A 11 -7.85 2.39 4.99
C ILE A 11 -8.49 3.58 4.28
N LYS A 12 -9.83 3.63 4.21
CA LYS A 12 -10.51 4.84 3.75
C LYS A 12 -10.47 5.87 4.87
N ASP A 13 -9.90 7.05 4.58
CA ASP A 13 -9.82 8.16 5.51
C ASP A 13 -10.30 9.44 4.82
N GLY A 14 -11.53 9.84 5.13
CA GLY A 14 -12.22 10.94 4.45
C GLY A 14 -12.29 10.73 2.93
N ALA A 15 -11.71 11.66 2.17
CA ALA A 15 -11.70 11.61 0.71
C ALA A 15 -10.61 10.69 0.14
N LEU A 16 -9.57 10.35 0.91
CA LEU A 16 -8.40 9.63 0.44
C LEU A 16 -8.40 8.18 0.94
N TRP A 17 -7.56 7.37 0.31
CA TRP A 17 -7.19 6.03 0.78
C TRP A 17 -5.79 6.13 1.35
N PHE A 18 -5.64 5.85 2.64
CA PHE A 18 -4.34 5.70 3.27
C PHE A 18 -3.82 4.28 3.05
N ILE A 19 -2.58 4.16 2.60
CA ILE A 19 -1.96 2.91 2.21
C ILE A 19 -0.64 2.77 2.97
N GLN A 20 -0.45 1.66 3.66
CA GLN A 20 0.78 1.39 4.41
C GLN A 20 1.25 -0.06 4.26
N VAL A 21 2.56 -0.27 4.32
CA VAL A 21 3.18 -1.60 4.34
C VAL A 21 3.58 -1.90 5.79
N PRO A 22 2.82 -2.72 6.56
CA PRO A 22 3.02 -2.82 8.01
C PRO A 22 4.39 -3.36 8.44
N SER A 23 5.11 -4.04 7.55
CA SER A 23 6.48 -4.51 7.80
C SER A 23 7.53 -3.40 7.72
N HIS A 24 7.16 -2.19 7.26
CA HIS A 24 8.05 -1.04 7.09
C HIS A 24 7.36 0.24 7.57
N GLU A 25 7.81 0.78 8.71
CA GLU A 25 7.18 1.96 9.33
C GLU A 25 7.22 3.22 8.45
N ASN A 26 8.16 3.30 7.52
CA ASN A 26 8.40 4.45 6.65
C ASN A 26 7.86 4.28 5.22
N ILE A 27 7.16 3.18 4.90
CA ILE A 27 6.58 2.95 3.58
C ILE A 27 5.06 3.12 3.65
N PHE A 28 4.62 4.30 3.25
CA PHE A 28 3.21 4.66 3.16
C PHE A 28 2.98 5.63 1.99
N THR A 29 1.77 5.62 1.45
CA THR A 29 1.32 6.54 0.40
C THR A 29 -0.18 6.76 0.51
N GLN A 30 -0.75 7.59 -0.35
CA GLN A 30 -2.19 7.89 -0.37
C GLN A 30 -2.70 7.93 -1.80
N ALA A 31 -3.90 7.40 -2.02
CA ALA A 31 -4.57 7.41 -3.32
C ALA A 31 -5.94 8.13 -3.23
N GLN A 32 -6.35 8.82 -4.29
CA GLN A 32 -7.71 9.38 -4.37
C GLN A 32 -8.70 8.30 -4.80
N ASN A 33 -8.31 7.51 -5.80
CA ASN A 33 -9.14 6.51 -6.43
C ASN A 33 -8.65 5.08 -6.12
N ILE A 34 -9.53 4.08 -6.25
CA ILE A 34 -9.20 2.68 -5.94
C ILE A 34 -8.15 2.11 -6.92
N ASP A 35 -8.22 2.51 -8.18
CA ASP A 35 -7.32 2.08 -9.26
C ASP A 35 -5.90 2.64 -9.13
N GLU A 36 -5.74 3.71 -8.36
CA GLU A 36 -4.44 4.30 -8.02
C GLU A 36 -3.71 3.54 -6.89
N ILE A 37 -4.43 2.74 -6.09
CA ILE A 37 -3.86 2.09 -4.90
C ILE A 37 -2.68 1.21 -5.25
N GLU A 38 -2.84 0.27 -6.19
CA GLU A 38 -1.77 -0.66 -6.56
C GLU A 38 -0.54 0.04 -7.18
N PRO A 39 -0.68 0.86 -8.24
CA PRO A 39 0.49 1.49 -8.86
C PRO A 39 1.24 2.39 -7.86
N MET A 40 0.54 3.17 -7.03
CA MET A 40 1.20 4.02 -6.03
C MET A 40 1.89 3.20 -4.94
N THR A 41 1.33 2.04 -4.56
CA THR A 41 1.97 1.12 -3.61
C THR A 41 3.27 0.54 -4.19
N ARG A 42 3.25 0.14 -5.46
CA ARG A 42 4.45 -0.39 -6.14
C ARG A 42 5.52 0.67 -6.25
N GLU A 43 5.16 1.88 -6.68
CA GLU A 43 6.07 3.01 -6.80
C GLU A 43 6.76 3.31 -5.47
N VAL A 44 6.02 3.44 -4.36
CA VAL A 44 6.63 3.77 -3.07
C VAL A 44 7.53 2.65 -2.53
N ILE A 45 7.17 1.37 -2.70
CA ILE A 45 8.03 0.25 -2.30
C ILE A 45 9.31 0.22 -3.14
N SER A 46 9.17 0.37 -4.46
CA SER A 46 10.28 0.41 -5.42
C SER A 46 11.27 1.53 -5.07
N LEU A 47 10.74 2.72 -4.82
CA LEU A 47 11.53 3.89 -4.45
C LEU A 47 12.24 3.71 -3.10
N MET A 48 11.53 3.22 -2.08
CA MET A 48 12.07 3.15 -0.72
C MET A 48 13.03 1.98 -0.50
N LEU A 49 12.89 0.89 -1.27
CA LEU A 49 13.72 -0.31 -1.15
C LEU A 49 14.72 -0.48 -2.30
N GLU A 50 14.70 0.40 -3.30
CA GLU A 50 15.55 0.37 -4.50
C GLU A 50 15.45 -0.97 -5.27
N ILE A 51 14.22 -1.49 -5.42
CA ILE A 51 13.93 -2.76 -6.14
C ILE A 51 12.92 -2.54 -7.28
N PRO A 52 12.95 -3.31 -8.37
CA PRO A 52 11.98 -3.17 -9.46
C PRO A 52 10.53 -3.41 -9.03
N GLU A 53 9.57 -2.66 -9.58
CA GLU A 53 8.15 -2.76 -9.25
C GLU A 53 7.51 -4.13 -9.56
N ASP A 54 8.09 -4.87 -10.50
CA ASP A 54 7.65 -6.21 -10.91
C ASP A 54 8.36 -7.33 -10.13
N SER A 55 9.29 -7.01 -9.24
CA SER A 55 10.10 -7.99 -8.48
C SER A 55 9.40 -8.55 -7.24
N PHE A 56 8.27 -7.96 -6.82
CA PHE A 56 7.47 -8.40 -5.67
C PHE A 56 5.97 -8.46 -5.98
N ASP A 57 5.23 -9.15 -5.13
CA ASP A 57 3.77 -9.22 -5.15
C ASP A 57 3.18 -8.46 -3.97
N LEU A 58 1.91 -8.06 -4.08
CA LEU A 58 1.18 -7.32 -3.05
C LEU A 58 -0.04 -8.12 -2.59
N GLU A 59 -0.28 -8.13 -1.29
CA GLU A 59 -1.48 -8.67 -0.66
C GLU A 59 -2.21 -7.54 0.07
N PHE A 60 -3.33 -7.09 -0.50
CA PHE A 60 -4.10 -5.97 0.04
C PHE A 60 -5.15 -6.43 1.06
N SER A 61 -5.22 -5.72 2.18
CA SER A 61 -6.29 -5.79 3.16
C SER A 61 -6.99 -4.44 3.25
N PHE A 62 -8.30 -4.42 3.02
CA PHE A 62 -9.11 -3.20 3.05
C PHE A 62 -9.89 -3.14 4.36
N ALA A 63 -9.69 -2.07 5.13
CA ALA A 63 -10.52 -1.74 6.28
C ALA A 63 -11.43 -0.56 5.94
N SER A 64 -12.72 -0.65 6.30
CA SER A 64 -13.57 0.54 6.36
C SER A 64 -13.22 1.33 7.61
N ASP A 65 -13.33 2.64 7.51
CA ASP A 65 -13.07 3.58 8.59
C ASP A 65 -13.72 3.14 9.93
N LYS A 66 -12.94 3.16 11.01
CA LYS A 66 -13.53 3.21 12.35
C LYS A 66 -13.92 4.66 12.53
N SER A 67 -15.18 5.01 12.23
CA SER A 67 -15.73 6.31 12.64
C SER A 67 -15.35 6.55 14.11
N PRO A 68 -14.55 7.59 14.43
CA PRO A 68 -14.43 8.02 15.80
C PRO A 68 -15.78 8.61 16.21
N ALA A 69 -16.30 8.11 17.33
CA ALA A 69 -17.42 8.67 18.06
C ALA A 69 -17.13 10.12 18.51
#